data_AF-A0A1N6NE54-F1
#
_entry.id   AF-A0A1N6NE54-F1
#
_cell.length_a   1.000
_cell.length_b   1.000
_cell.length_c   1.000
_cell.angle_alpha   90.00
_cell.angle_beta   90.00
_cell.angle_gamma   90.00
#
_symmetry.space_group_name_H-M   'P 1'
#
loop_
_entity.id
_entity.type
_entity.pdbx_description
1 polymer ?
#
loop_
_entity_poly.entity_id
_entity_poly.type
_entity_poly.pdbx_seq_one_letter_code
_entity_poly.pdbx_strand_id
1 'polypeptide(L)'
;MRELDRWLARLPANSHLLISNDDGYLCRTLLAQEMVVSACCDTLDAAMRTSVAAGLPVRAATVLHCRSVVPFAGACLCDETAPDAATLAHLATQLAPGAALLCAHLPSGWNTTCWRRDGALLIRL
;
A
#
# COMPACT_ATOMS: atom_id res chain seq x y z
N MET A 1 0.20 12.64 8.78
CA MET A 1 -0.77 13.48 8.06
C MET A 1 -0.19 14.02 6.75
N ARG A 2 0.84 14.89 6.77
CA ARG A 2 1.39 15.52 5.55
C ARG A 2 1.77 14.57 4.40
N GLU A 3 2.37 13.41 4.69
CA GLU A 3 2.79 12.46 3.65
C GLU A 3 1.63 11.62 3.11
N LEU A 4 0.60 11.36 3.93
CA LEU A 4 -0.63 10.71 3.48
C LEU A 4 -1.38 11.62 2.51
N ASP A 5 -1.51 12.92 2.84
CA ASP A 5 -2.16 13.90 1.96
C ASP A 5 -1.44 14.01 0.61
N ARG A 6 -0.09 14.00 0.64
CA ARG A 6 0.73 13.98 -0.58
C ARG A 6 0.55 12.72 -1.39
N TRP A 7 0.45 11.56 -0.73
CA TRP A 7 0.20 10.30 -1.41
C TRP A 7 -1.18 10.31 -2.07
N LEU A 8 -2.22 10.71 -1.34
CA LEU A 8 -3.59 10.82 -1.83
C LEU A 8 -3.71 11.79 -3.02
N ALA A 9 -3.02 12.93 -2.97
CA ALA A 9 -3.05 13.93 -4.05
C ALA A 9 -2.50 13.41 -5.40
N ARG A 10 -1.82 12.26 -5.42
CA ARG A 10 -1.28 11.64 -6.64
C ARG A 10 -2.20 10.57 -7.22
N LEU A 11 -3.25 10.19 -6.50
CA LEU A 11 -4.14 9.09 -6.90
C LEU A 11 -5.29 9.64 -7.74
N PRO A 12 -5.50 9.13 -8.96
CA PRO A 12 -6.74 9.37 -9.70
C PRO A 12 -7.97 8.91 -8.89
N ALA A 13 -9.13 9.50 -9.19
CA ALA A 13 -10.39 8.99 -8.66
C ALA A 13 -10.58 7.52 -9.02
N ASN A 14 -11.23 6.75 -8.14
CA ASN A 14 -11.51 5.32 -8.31
C ASN A 14 -10.25 4.44 -8.47
N SER A 15 -9.11 4.89 -7.95
CA SER A 15 -7.86 4.13 -7.98
C SER A 15 -7.97 2.80 -7.24
N HIS A 16 -7.35 1.76 -7.78
CA HIS A 16 -7.18 0.48 -7.10
C HIS A 16 -5.89 0.50 -6.27
N LEU A 17 -6.02 0.33 -4.95
CA LEU A 17 -4.96 0.52 -3.97
C LEU A 17 -4.72 -0.76 -3.18
N LEU A 18 -3.44 -1.01 -2.86
CA LEU A 18 -3.03 -2.06 -1.92
C LEU A 18 -2.67 -1.45 -0.57
N ILE A 19 -3.34 -1.88 0.49
CA ILE A 19 -3.09 -1.41 1.86
C ILE A 19 -2.68 -2.59 2.73
N SER A 20 -1.54 -2.52 3.42
CA SER A 20 -1.11 -3.56 4.35
C SER A 20 -1.07 -3.08 5.80
N ASN A 21 -1.46 -3.97 6.71
CA ASN A 21 -1.35 -3.80 8.17
C ASN A 21 -1.98 -2.50 8.71
N ASP A 22 -3.03 -2.01 8.04
CA ASP A 22 -3.88 -0.90 8.51
C ASP A 22 -4.78 -1.34 9.67
N ASP A 23 -5.13 -0.41 10.55
CA ASP A 23 -6.08 -0.64 11.66
C ASP A 23 -7.56 -0.57 11.21
N GLY A 24 -7.77 -0.21 9.95
CA GLY A 24 -9.06 -0.09 9.27
C GLY A 24 -9.46 1.35 8.99
N TYR A 25 -8.81 2.32 9.63
CA TYR A 25 -9.11 3.74 9.44
C TYR A 25 -8.78 4.22 8.01
N LEU A 26 -7.58 3.87 7.51
CA LEU A 26 -7.17 4.28 6.18
C LEU A 26 -8.05 3.60 5.12
N CYS A 27 -8.26 2.29 5.25
CA CYS A 27 -9.11 1.54 4.32
C CYS A 27 -10.52 2.12 4.25
N ARG A 28 -11.14 2.42 5.40
CA ARG A 28 -12.47 3.05 5.46
C ARG A 28 -12.50 4.41 4.79
N THR A 29 -11.47 5.22 5.05
CA THR A 29 -11.35 6.57 4.47
C THR A 29 -11.24 6.50 2.95
N LEU A 30 -10.42 5.59 2.42
CA LEU A 30 -10.25 5.38 0.99
C LEU A 30 -11.54 4.89 0.32
N LEU A 31 -12.26 3.95 0.95
CA LEU A 31 -13.56 3.49 0.45
C LEU A 31 -14.59 4.62 0.39
N ALA A 32 -14.61 5.50 1.39
CA ALA A 32 -15.50 6.68 1.39
C ALA A 32 -15.17 7.69 0.28
N GLN A 33 -13.96 7.63 -0.29
CA GLN A 33 -13.51 8.40 -1.45
C GLN A 33 -13.67 7.63 -2.77
N GLU A 34 -14.49 6.57 -2.77
CA GLU A 34 -14.78 5.73 -3.94
C GLU A 34 -13.56 4.99 -4.51
N MET A 35 -12.49 4.85 -3.71
CA MET A 35 -11.32 4.05 -4.10
C MET A 35 -11.62 2.56 -3.98
N VAL A 36 -10.97 1.76 -4.85
CA VAL A 36 -11.02 0.29 -4.74
C VAL A 36 -9.87 -0.15 -3.83
N VAL A 37 -10.18 -0.76 -2.70
CA VAL A 37 -9.16 -1.16 -1.71
C VAL A 37 -8.99 -2.67 -1.71
N SER A 38 -7.75 -3.13 -1.90
CA SER A 38 -7.32 -4.48 -1.55
C SER A 38 -6.47 -4.40 -0.28
N ALA A 39 -6.95 -5.02 0.79
CA ALA A 39 -6.29 -4.95 2.09
C ALA A 39 -5.76 -6.32 2.52
N CYS A 40 -4.60 -6.32 3.18
CA CYS A 40 -4.07 -7.50 3.84
C CYS A 40 -3.46 -7.16 5.20
N CYS A 41 -3.43 -8.14 6.09
CA CYS A 41 -2.65 -8.08 7.31
C CYS A 41 -1.89 -9.39 7.50
N ASP A 42 -0.73 -9.34 8.15
CA ASP A 42 0.15 -10.51 8.29
C ASP A 42 -0.43 -11.60 9.19
N THR A 43 -1.38 -11.24 10.06
CA THR A 43 -2.03 -12.17 10.98
C THR A 43 -3.54 -12.20 10.77
N LEU A 44 -4.15 -13.36 11.06
CA LEU A 44 -5.60 -13.53 10.98
C LEU A 44 -6.34 -12.57 11.92
N ASP A 45 -5.86 -12.43 13.15
CA ASP A 45 -6.49 -11.55 14.14
C ASP A 45 -6.47 -10.08 13.70
N ALA A 46 -5.35 -9.61 13.13
CA ALA A 46 -5.29 -8.26 12.56
C ALA A 46 -6.27 -8.12 11.38
N ALA A 47 -6.25 -9.06 10.44
CA ALA A 47 -7.15 -9.04 9.28
C ALA A 47 -8.62 -9.00 9.70
N MET A 48 -9.01 -9.78 10.72
CA MET A 48 -10.38 -9.77 11.26
C MET A 48 -10.76 -8.42 11.85
N ARG A 49 -9.89 -7.83 12.68
CA ARG A 49 -10.14 -6.50 13.28
C ARG A 49 -10.26 -5.42 12.21
N THR A 50 -9.32 -5.37 11.27
CA THR A 50 -9.31 -4.40 10.18
C THR A 50 -10.53 -4.58 9.27
N SER A 51 -10.93 -5.82 8.98
CA SER A 51 -12.13 -6.13 8.19
C SER A 51 -13.40 -5.55 8.83
N VAL A 52 -13.57 -5.76 10.14
CA VAL A 52 -14.71 -5.19 10.90
C VAL A 52 -14.65 -3.67 10.95
N ALA A 53 -13.48 -3.09 11.24
CA ALA A 53 -13.32 -1.64 11.38
C ALA A 53 -13.52 -0.89 10.05
N ALA A 54 -13.04 -1.47 8.95
CA ALA A 54 -13.07 -0.85 7.63
C ALA A 54 -14.34 -1.17 6.83
N GLY A 55 -15.01 -2.29 7.13
CA GLY A 55 -16.19 -2.75 6.40
C GLY A 55 -15.88 -3.37 5.03
N LEU A 56 -14.70 -3.99 4.86
CA LEU A 56 -14.33 -4.72 3.64
C LEU A 56 -13.62 -6.05 3.94
N PRO A 57 -13.56 -6.99 2.98
CA PRO A 57 -12.73 -8.18 3.12
C PRO A 57 -11.24 -7.83 3.22
N VAL A 58 -10.57 -8.35 4.25
CA VAL A 58 -9.12 -8.21 4.46
C VAL A 58 -8.48 -9.61 4.46
N ARG A 59 -7.39 -9.78 3.71
CA ARG A 59 -6.68 -11.06 3.61
C ARG A 59 -5.70 -11.22 4.78
N ALA A 60 -5.69 -12.40 5.41
CA ALA A 60 -4.63 -12.78 6.33
C ALA A 60 -3.42 -13.30 5.54
N ALA A 61 -2.58 -12.39 5.05
CA ALA A 61 -1.45 -12.69 4.20
C ALA A 61 -0.45 -11.52 4.16
N THR A 62 0.82 -11.84 3.92
CA THR A 62 1.83 -10.83 3.66
C THR A 62 1.65 -10.19 2.29
N VAL A 63 2.21 -8.99 2.11
CA VAL A 63 2.18 -8.23 0.85
C VAL A 63 2.71 -9.06 -0.33
N LEU A 64 3.69 -9.94 -0.11
CA LEU A 64 4.27 -10.83 -1.14
C LEU A 64 3.24 -11.78 -1.78
N HIS A 65 2.15 -12.06 -1.06
CA HIS A 65 1.06 -12.92 -1.55
C HIS A 65 -0.09 -12.11 -2.16
N CYS A 66 -0.04 -10.78 -2.09
CA CYS A 66 -1.05 -9.92 -2.67
C CYS A 66 -0.75 -9.68 -4.14
N ARG A 67 -1.66 -10.16 -4.98
CA ARG A 67 -1.60 -10.04 -6.44
C ARG A 67 -2.91 -9.50 -6.97
N SER A 68 -2.81 -8.69 -8.00
CA SER A 68 -3.95 -8.24 -8.80
C SER A 68 -3.68 -8.50 -10.27
N VAL A 69 -4.74 -8.77 -11.02
CA VAL A 69 -4.67 -8.90 -12.49
C VAL A 69 -4.37 -7.54 -13.12
N VAL A 70 -4.87 -6.46 -12.51
CA VAL A 70 -4.61 -5.09 -12.90
C VAL A 70 -3.62 -4.46 -11.91
N PRO A 71 -2.54 -3.82 -12.37
CA PRO A 71 -1.59 -3.16 -11.48
C PRO A 71 -2.26 -2.13 -10.57
N PHE A 72 -1.88 -2.10 -9.30
CA PHE A 72 -2.39 -1.10 -8.36
C PHE A 72 -1.86 0.30 -8.73
N ALA A 73 -2.69 1.31 -8.58
CA ALA A 73 -2.34 2.71 -8.79
C ALA A 73 -1.49 3.30 -7.65
N GLY A 74 -1.48 2.63 -6.49
CA GLY A 74 -0.65 2.97 -5.35
C GLY A 74 -0.70 1.90 -4.27
N ALA A 75 0.24 1.97 -3.33
CA ALA A 75 0.23 1.13 -2.15
C ALA A 75 0.63 1.91 -0.88
N CYS A 76 0.10 1.48 0.26
CA CYS A 76 0.48 1.98 1.58
C CYS A 76 0.82 0.80 2.50
N LEU A 77 2.03 0.82 3.06
CA LEU A 77 2.47 -0.13 4.08
C LEU A 77 2.43 0.58 5.43
N CYS A 78 1.50 0.15 6.30
CA CYS A 78 1.32 0.74 7.62
C CYS A 78 2.26 0.12 8.69
N ASP A 79 3.20 -0.71 8.26
CA ASP A 79 4.21 -1.32 9.12
C ASP A 79 5.17 -0.29 9.75
N GLU A 80 5.55 -0.55 11.00
CA GLU A 80 6.58 0.21 11.73
C GLU A 80 8.00 -0.09 11.23
N THR A 81 8.14 -0.98 10.26
CA THR A 81 9.45 -1.35 9.69
C THR A 81 9.49 -1.02 8.21
N ALA A 82 10.68 -0.72 7.72
CA ALA A 82 10.86 -0.47 6.30
C ALA A 82 10.70 -1.77 5.49
N PRO A 83 10.09 -1.73 4.30
CA PRO A 83 9.97 -2.90 3.45
C PRO A 83 11.35 -3.40 3.01
N ASP A 84 11.52 -4.72 3.04
CA ASP A 84 12.75 -5.35 2.55
C ASP A 84 12.84 -5.35 1.01
N ALA A 85 13.98 -5.81 0.49
CA ALA A 85 14.24 -5.85 -0.94
C ALA A 85 13.26 -6.77 -1.69
N ALA A 86 12.82 -7.87 -1.07
CA ALA A 86 11.87 -8.81 -1.68
C ALA A 86 10.48 -8.17 -1.82
N THR A 87 10.02 -7.47 -0.78
CA THR A 87 8.76 -6.74 -0.76
C THR A 87 8.76 -5.64 -1.83
N LEU A 88 9.84 -4.87 -1.93
CA LEU A 88 9.98 -3.85 -2.96
C LEU A 88 10.04 -4.43 -4.38
N ALA A 89 10.73 -5.55 -4.58
CA ALA A 89 10.79 -6.21 -5.87
C ALA A 89 9.40 -6.71 -6.28
N HIS A 90 8.66 -7.32 -5.36
CA HIS A 90 7.28 -7.76 -5.59
C HIS A 90 6.37 -6.57 -5.94
N LEU A 91 6.37 -5.51 -5.13
CA LEU A 91 5.56 -4.32 -5.36
C LEU A 91 5.88 -3.64 -6.70
N ALA A 92 7.15 -3.63 -7.13
CA ALA A 92 7.52 -3.09 -8.44
C ALA A 92 6.84 -3.81 -9.62
N THR A 93 6.47 -5.09 -9.44
CA THR A 93 5.71 -5.86 -10.44
C THR A 93 4.20 -5.68 -10.34
N GLN A 94 3.70 -5.27 -9.18
CA GLN A 94 2.26 -5.14 -8.91
C GLN A 94 1.75 -3.70 -9.01
N LEU A 95 2.64 -2.70 -8.98
CA LEU A 95 2.31 -1.29 -9.12
C LEU A 95 2.41 -0.83 -10.58
N ALA A 96 1.50 0.07 -10.98
CA ALA A 96 1.56 0.75 -12.26
C ALA A 96 2.80 1.66 -12.38
N PRO A 97 3.34 1.90 -13.60
CA PRO A 97 4.31 2.96 -13.86
C PRO A 97 3.90 4.30 -13.24
N GLY A 98 4.79 4.93 -12.46
CA GLY A 98 4.54 6.21 -11.80
C GLY A 98 3.72 6.13 -10.50
N ALA A 99 3.20 4.96 -10.13
CA ALA A 99 2.48 4.75 -8.88
C ALA A 99 3.37 5.04 -7.66
N ALA A 100 2.73 5.54 -6.59
CA ALA A 100 3.41 5.86 -5.35
C ALA A 100 3.19 4.77 -4.29
N LEU A 101 4.29 4.38 -3.63
CA LEU A 101 4.33 3.60 -2.42
C LEU A 101 4.58 4.53 -1.24
N LEU A 102 3.66 4.53 -0.28
CA LEU A 102 3.81 5.16 1.03
C LEU A 102 4.22 4.09 2.05
N CYS A 103 5.27 4.35 2.82
CA CYS A 103 5.66 3.51 3.94
C CYS A 103 6.15 4.40 5.09
N ALA A 104 5.90 4.00 6.33
CA ALA A 104 6.30 4.79 7.51
C ALA A 104 7.82 4.97 7.60
N HIS A 105 8.55 3.93 7.20
CA HIS A 105 10.00 3.92 7.14
C HIS A 105 10.46 3.59 5.74
N LEU A 106 11.37 4.41 5.21
CA LEU A 106 12.01 4.11 3.94
C LEU A 106 13.13 3.09 4.19
N PRO A 107 13.30 2.10 3.29
CA PRO A 107 14.38 1.12 3.41
C PRO A 107 15.73 1.82 3.39
N SER A 108 16.80 1.14 3.79
CA SER A 108 18.17 1.59 3.52
C SER A 108 18.76 0.64 2.48
N GLY A 109 19.18 1.15 1.32
CA GLY A 109 19.78 0.32 0.26
C GLY A 109 18.77 -0.47 -0.58
N TRP A 110 17.83 0.24 -1.21
CA TRP A 110 16.88 -0.35 -2.16
C TRP A 110 17.34 -0.22 -3.61
N ASN A 111 16.78 -1.05 -4.49
CA ASN A 111 17.07 -0.99 -5.92
C ASN A 111 16.49 0.28 -6.55
N THR A 112 17.36 1.21 -6.96
CA THR A 112 16.99 2.47 -7.60
C THR A 112 16.61 2.34 -9.08
N THR A 113 16.81 1.18 -9.70
CA THR A 113 16.42 0.98 -11.12
C THR A 113 14.90 0.87 -11.30
N CYS A 114 14.18 0.39 -10.29
CA CYS A 114 12.71 0.29 -10.32
C CYS A 114 12.00 1.34 -9.47
N TRP A 115 12.76 2.09 -8.66
CA TRP A 115 12.21 3.01 -7.67
C TRP A 115 12.98 4.33 -7.64
N ARG A 116 12.23 5.43 -7.67
CA ARG A 116 12.74 6.77 -7.38
C ARG A 116 12.13 7.28 -6.08
N ARG A 117 12.95 7.80 -5.18
CA ARG A 117 12.46 8.45 -3.96
C ARG A 117 11.96 9.87 -4.28
N ASP A 118 10.81 10.20 -3.70
CA ASP A 118 10.18 11.53 -3.74
C ASP A 118 9.72 11.88 -2.31
N GLY A 119 10.62 12.52 -1.54
CA GLY A 119 10.39 12.78 -0.11
C GLY A 119 10.29 11.48 0.70
N ALA A 120 9.10 11.23 1.28
CA ALA A 120 8.75 10.02 2.03
C ALA A 120 8.10 8.93 1.15
N LEU A 121 7.95 9.18 -0.15
CA LEU A 121 7.34 8.25 -1.10
C LEU A 121 8.41 7.54 -1.93
N LEU A 122 8.08 6.32 -2.35
CA LEU A 122 8.80 5.63 -3.42
C LEU A 122 7.91 5.59 -4.66
N ILE A 123 8.41 6.12 -5.76
CA ILE A 123 7.72 6.18 -7.05
C ILE A 123 8.24 5.04 -7.92
N ARG A 124 7.32 4.20 -8.40
CA ARG A 124 7.67 3.14 -9.35
C ARG A 124 8.07 3.75 -10.69
N LEU A 125 9.28 3.41 -11.17
CA LEU A 125 9.84 3.85 -12.45
C LEU A 125 9.28 3.07 -13.63
#